data_AF-A0A2D5YAL4-F1
#
_entry.id   AF-A0A2D5YAL4-F1
#
_cell.length_a   1.000
_cell.length_b   1.000
_cell.length_c   1.000
_cell.angle_alpha   90.00
_cell.angle_beta   90.00
_cell.angle_gamma   90.00
#
_symmetry.space_group_name_H-M   'P 1'
#
loop_
_entity.id
_entity.type
_entity.pdbx_description
1 polymer ?
#
loop_
_entity_poly.entity_id
_entity_poly.type
_entity_poly.pdbx_seq_one_letter_code
_entity_poly.pdbx_strand_id
1 'polypeptide(L)'
;IFDEGNFGISDFVQRTNHTRAIQGELARTISMMDAIRSAKVFVVKPENNLLLSEDPNDRPSASVYVDTGGNTLDRRNVNAIQFLVARAVKGINKSNVAVLDNQGNLLSDEGEVEGAAGVVGQMMKAYQAQERRLEEKIETMLARIVGKNNVVARVSVNLNTKSSTLLDEKFDPEGQVPRTQTSDKDTATTVETKPQNRGAGMGANVPNVSQDATQQDPLMAQSDEKRESKTTDFEISRTLREEVQEPGSIVGRSAAVLIAKGESPRTAQEIDGIRDAVVNAIGARFDQLDLNTHVTVHEVEFLPAFVGPAGETLNQFQQILDTYGPHLKNILGVVLALAIFVVFLRMLKKFKPNDAEVQVLNEDDQQLLSGTRSLGSGLTPELLNDLIQEKPDNVGTALKRYLETGTTR
;
A
#
# COMPACT_ATOMS: atom_id res chain seq x y z
N ILE A 1 4.08 15.00 35.13
CA ILE A 1 4.72 13.77 35.67
C ILE A 1 6.12 13.59 35.10
N PHE A 2 6.93 14.65 35.09
CA PHE A 2 8.36 14.59 34.83
C PHE A 2 8.99 15.72 35.63
N ASP A 3 9.31 15.44 36.89
CA ASP A 3 10.29 16.22 37.65
C ASP A 3 10.75 15.35 38.82
N GLU A 4 11.78 14.53 38.58
CA GLU A 4 12.66 13.94 39.61
C GLU A 4 13.77 13.18 38.89
N GLY A 5 14.97 13.79 38.87
CA GLY A 5 16.18 13.17 38.37
C GLY A 5 16.61 12.02 39.27
N ASN A 6 16.18 10.80 38.93
CA ASN A 6 16.56 9.60 39.66
C ASN A 6 17.93 9.12 39.16
N PHE A 7 19.00 9.45 39.90
CA PHE A 7 20.35 8.91 39.67
C PHE A 7 20.33 7.39 39.92
N GLY A 8 20.26 6.59 38.86
CA GLY A 8 20.20 5.12 38.93
C GLY A 8 19.39 4.43 37.82
N ILE A 9 18.80 5.19 36.89
CA ILE A 9 18.05 4.61 35.77
C ILE A 9 19.04 3.99 34.76
N SER A 10 18.92 2.69 34.53
CA SER A 10 19.66 1.98 33.48
C SER A 10 19.33 2.54 32.09
N ASP A 11 20.33 2.65 31.20
CA ASP A 11 20.14 3.06 29.81
C ASP A 11 19.01 2.27 29.09
N PHE A 12 18.81 1.01 29.48
CA PHE A 12 17.72 0.17 28.97
C PHE A 12 16.34 0.76 29.30
N VAL A 13 16.15 1.23 30.54
CA VAL A 13 14.90 1.84 31.00
C VAL A 13 14.67 3.18 30.30
N GLN A 14 15.72 3.98 30.12
CA GLN A 14 15.62 5.25 29.39
C GLN A 14 15.20 5.04 27.93
N ARG A 15 15.80 4.05 27.23
CA ARG A 15 15.42 3.68 25.85
C ARG A 15 14.00 3.16 25.75
N THR A 16 13.57 2.34 26.70
CA THR A 16 12.21 1.79 26.76
C THR A 16 11.19 2.91 26.96
N ASN A 17 11.45 3.81 27.92
CA ASN A 17 10.60 4.95 28.19
C ASN A 17 10.52 5.91 27.00
N HIS A 18 11.65 6.18 26.34
CA HIS A 18 11.69 7.00 25.13
C HIS A 18 10.85 6.39 23.99
N THR A 19 10.99 5.09 23.74
CA THR A 19 10.22 4.39 22.70
C THR A 19 8.72 4.40 23.02
N ARG A 20 8.35 4.17 24.28
CA ARG A 20 6.95 4.23 24.75
C ARG A 20 6.36 5.63 24.59
N ALA A 21 7.16 6.68 24.86
CA ALA A 21 6.74 8.06 24.67
C ALA A 21 6.46 8.37 23.19
N ILE A 22 7.35 7.96 22.28
CA ILE A 22 7.16 8.14 20.83
C ILE A 22 5.92 7.39 20.34
N GLN A 23 5.73 6.13 20.76
CA GLN A 23 4.54 5.34 20.41
C GLN A 23 3.24 6.04 20.84
N GLY A 24 3.21 6.58 22.06
CA GLY A 24 2.07 7.33 22.58
C GLY A 24 1.80 8.62 21.81
N GLU A 25 2.85 9.36 21.45
CA GLU A 25 2.70 10.63 20.72
C GLU A 25 2.30 10.41 19.25
N LEU A 26 2.84 9.38 18.61
CA LEU A 26 2.41 8.95 17.28
C LEU A 26 0.95 8.52 17.28
N ALA A 27 0.52 7.73 18.27
CA ALA A 27 -0.86 7.31 18.41
C ALA A 27 -1.82 8.52 18.54
N ARG A 28 -1.46 9.52 19.34
CA ARG A 28 -2.23 10.77 19.48
C ARG A 28 -2.30 11.54 18.16
N THR A 29 -1.15 11.73 17.51
CA THR A 29 -1.07 12.47 16.25
C THR A 29 -1.89 11.80 15.14
N ILE A 30 -1.80 10.48 15.00
CA ILE A 30 -2.58 9.73 13.99
C ILE A 30 -4.07 9.80 14.30
N SER A 31 -4.46 9.77 15.59
CA SER A 31 -5.86 9.91 16.00
C SER A 31 -6.45 11.30 15.74
N MET A 32 -5.63 12.31 15.43
CA MET A 32 -6.11 13.64 15.03
C MET A 32 -6.50 13.72 13.55
N MET A 33 -6.20 12.68 12.75
CA MET A 33 -6.55 12.66 11.33
C MET A 33 -8.04 12.41 11.12
N ASP A 34 -8.61 13.07 10.11
CA ASP A 34 -10.00 12.83 9.71
C ASP A 34 -10.20 11.36 9.33
N ALA A 35 -11.33 10.79 9.77
CA ALA A 35 -11.72 9.38 9.66
C ALA A 35 -11.02 8.38 10.60
N ILE A 36 -10.17 8.82 11.55
CA ILE A 36 -9.57 7.96 12.58
C ILE A 36 -10.14 8.31 13.95
N ARG A 37 -10.79 7.36 14.61
CA ARG A 37 -11.33 7.51 15.97
C ARG A 37 -10.27 7.30 17.03
N SER A 38 -9.45 6.27 16.85
CA SER A 38 -8.32 5.99 17.72
C SER A 38 -7.23 5.25 16.96
N ALA A 39 -5.99 5.41 17.39
CA ALA A 39 -4.85 4.70 16.83
C ALA A 39 -3.96 4.13 17.94
N LYS A 40 -3.28 3.03 17.64
CA LYS A 40 -2.30 2.40 18.51
C LYS A 40 -1.07 2.05 17.68
N VAL A 41 0.10 2.44 18.16
CA VAL A 41 1.36 2.28 17.42
C VAL A 41 2.28 1.38 18.22
N PHE A 42 2.74 0.31 17.59
CA PHE A 42 3.78 -0.57 18.10
C PHE A 42 5.04 -0.35 17.27
N VAL A 43 6.15 -0.10 17.96
CA VAL A 43 7.47 0.10 17.35
C VAL A 43 8.39 -0.94 17.94
N VAL A 44 9.02 -1.73 17.08
CA VAL A 44 10.02 -2.72 17.45
C VAL A 44 11.36 -2.22 16.94
N LYS A 45 12.30 -2.02 17.88
CA LYS A 45 13.67 -1.66 17.56
C LYS A 45 14.59 -2.75 18.15
N PRO A 46 15.40 -3.40 17.32
CA PRO A 46 16.33 -4.41 17.81
C PRO A 46 17.40 -3.79 18.71
N GLU A 47 17.92 -4.61 19.62
CA GLU A 47 19.00 -4.19 20.51
C GLU A 47 20.31 -4.12 19.72
N ASN A 48 21.05 -3.03 19.90
CA ASN A 48 22.29 -2.80 19.16
C ASN A 48 23.40 -3.68 19.75
N ASN A 49 23.42 -4.95 19.37
CA ASN A 49 24.55 -5.83 19.67
C ASN A 49 25.71 -5.43 18.77
N LEU A 50 26.87 -5.12 19.36
CA LEU A 50 28.09 -4.72 18.64
C LEU A 50 28.68 -5.86 17.76
N LEU A 51 27.99 -7.00 17.69
CA LEU A 51 28.24 -8.07 16.75
C LEU A 51 27.24 -7.88 15.61
N LEU A 52 27.73 -7.40 14.47
CA LEU A 52 26.98 -7.28 13.22
C LEU A 52 26.23 -8.58 12.95
N SER A 53 24.94 -8.62 13.31
CA SER A 53 24.06 -9.66 12.83
C SER A 53 23.63 -9.19 11.45
N GLU A 54 24.19 -9.81 10.41
CA GLU A 54 23.75 -9.63 9.01
C GLU A 54 22.35 -10.22 8.77
N ASP A 55 21.53 -10.38 9.81
CA ASP A 55 20.17 -10.91 9.68
C ASP A 55 19.27 -9.79 9.11
N PRO A 56 18.71 -9.95 7.90
CA PRO A 56 17.77 -8.98 7.34
C PRO A 56 16.50 -8.79 8.19
N ASN A 57 16.21 -9.71 9.13
CA ASN A 57 15.11 -9.59 10.09
C ASN A 57 15.44 -8.65 11.27
N ASP A 58 16.70 -8.25 11.45
CA ASP A 58 17.13 -7.34 12.51
C ASP A 58 16.92 -5.86 12.14
N ARG A 59 15.84 -5.57 11.39
CA ARG A 59 15.47 -4.24 10.94
C ARG A 59 14.38 -3.64 11.83
N PRO A 60 14.48 -2.35 12.21
CA PRO A 60 13.39 -1.66 12.89
C PRO A 60 12.09 -1.73 12.09
N SER A 61 10.99 -2.05 12.75
CA SER A 61 9.67 -2.20 12.15
C SER A 61 8.58 -1.58 13.04
N ALA A 62 7.43 -1.28 12.43
CA ALA A 62 6.29 -0.75 13.16
C ALA A 62 4.96 -1.32 12.66
N SER A 63 4.00 -1.41 13.58
CA SER A 63 2.62 -1.79 13.28
C SER A 63 1.69 -0.75 13.85
N VAL A 64 0.80 -0.24 13.01
CA VAL A 64 -0.20 0.77 13.36
C VAL A 64 -1.57 0.12 13.26
N TYR A 65 -2.27 0.08 14.37
CA TYR A 65 -3.69 -0.24 14.41
C TYR A 65 -4.49 1.06 14.38
N VAL A 66 -5.45 1.16 13.47
CA VAL A 66 -6.38 2.28 13.38
C VAL A 66 -7.81 1.78 13.58
N ASP A 67 -8.57 2.50 14.40
CA ASP A 67 -10.02 2.35 14.49
C ASP A 67 -10.67 3.48 13.71
N THR A 68 -11.24 3.15 12.56
CA THR A 68 -11.94 4.08 11.67
C THR A 68 -13.40 4.31 12.07
N GLY A 69 -13.91 3.55 13.05
CA GLY A 69 -15.29 3.64 13.48
C GLY A 69 -16.32 3.22 12.43
N GLY A 70 -15.91 2.47 11.40
CA GLY A 70 -16.75 2.02 10.29
C GLY A 70 -16.57 2.80 8.99
N ASN A 71 -15.70 3.80 8.97
CA ASN A 71 -15.32 4.52 7.75
C ASN A 71 -14.21 3.80 6.99
N THR A 72 -14.16 3.92 5.67
CA THR A 72 -13.02 3.41 4.90
C THR A 72 -11.89 4.45 4.88
N LEU A 73 -10.66 4.04 5.22
CA LEU A 73 -9.50 4.92 5.15
C LEU A 73 -8.93 4.96 3.72
N ASP A 74 -8.79 6.16 3.16
CA ASP A 74 -8.19 6.33 1.83
C ASP A 74 -6.68 5.99 1.84
N ARG A 75 -6.18 5.50 0.71
CA ARG A 75 -4.76 5.16 0.50
C ARG A 75 -3.85 6.35 0.72
N ARG A 76 -4.32 7.58 0.48
CA ARG A 76 -3.59 8.81 0.84
C ARG A 76 -3.33 8.91 2.33
N ASN A 77 -4.34 8.63 3.16
CA ASN A 77 -4.22 8.67 4.62
C ASN A 77 -3.33 7.54 5.13
N VAL A 78 -3.46 6.33 4.58
CA VAL A 78 -2.57 5.21 4.90
C VAL A 78 -1.10 5.55 4.61
N ASN A 79 -0.82 6.11 3.42
CA ASN A 79 0.53 6.51 3.05
C ASN A 79 1.09 7.62 3.97
N ALA A 80 0.25 8.57 4.39
CA ALA A 80 0.64 9.61 5.32
C ALA A 80 1.01 9.05 6.69
N ILE A 81 0.23 8.08 7.21
CA ILE A 81 0.54 7.36 8.45
C ILE A 81 1.88 6.65 8.35
N GLN A 82 2.11 5.87 7.28
CA GLN A 82 3.37 5.15 7.10
C GLN A 82 4.57 6.11 7.04
N PHE A 83 4.41 7.25 6.35
CA PHE A 83 5.47 8.26 6.25
C PHE A 83 5.75 8.94 7.59
N LEU A 84 4.71 9.28 8.35
CA LEU A 84 4.84 9.88 9.68
C LEU A 84 5.61 8.96 10.62
N VAL A 85 5.25 7.68 10.67
CA VAL A 85 5.91 6.67 11.53
C VAL A 85 7.37 6.45 11.11
N ALA A 86 7.62 6.30 9.80
CA ALA A 86 8.97 6.11 9.27
C ALA A 86 9.89 7.31 9.57
N ARG A 87 9.34 8.53 9.60
CA ARG A 87 10.12 9.74 9.92
C ARG A 87 10.29 9.97 11.43
N ALA A 88 9.34 9.51 12.24
CA ALA A 88 9.39 9.68 13.68
C ALA A 88 10.35 8.70 14.38
N VAL A 89 10.60 7.52 13.80
CA VAL A 89 11.49 6.51 14.36
C VAL A 89 12.68 6.28 13.45
N LYS A 90 13.89 6.51 13.97
CA LYS A 90 15.13 6.31 13.23
C LYS A 90 15.29 4.85 12.78
N GLY A 91 15.53 4.66 11.48
CA GLY A 91 15.85 3.35 10.89
C GLY A 91 14.65 2.54 10.42
N ILE A 92 13.43 3.08 10.52
CA ILE A 92 12.23 2.46 9.93
C ILE A 92 12.04 2.95 8.50
N ASN A 93 11.93 2.03 7.56
CA ASN A 93 11.49 2.33 6.19
C ASN A 93 9.96 2.28 6.10
N LYS A 94 9.38 3.04 5.15
CA LYS A 94 7.93 3.07 4.90
C LYS A 94 7.36 1.67 4.61
N SER A 95 8.11 0.83 3.90
CA SER A 95 7.77 -0.57 3.58
C SER A 95 7.65 -1.46 4.83
N ASN A 96 8.33 -1.10 5.92
CA ASN A 96 8.34 -1.86 7.18
C ASN A 96 7.27 -1.35 8.18
N VAL A 97 6.30 -0.56 7.71
CA VAL A 97 5.19 -0.04 8.51
C VAL A 97 3.89 -0.67 8.03
N ALA A 98 3.38 -1.63 8.80
CA ALA A 98 2.07 -2.25 8.57
C ALA A 98 0.95 -1.39 9.18
N VAL A 99 -0.12 -1.14 8.43
CA VAL A 99 -1.30 -0.39 8.90
C VAL A 99 -2.53 -1.29 8.80
N LEU A 100 -3.21 -1.50 9.93
CA LEU A 100 -4.36 -2.39 10.04
C LEU A 100 -5.59 -1.63 10.53
N ASP A 101 -6.76 -1.98 9.99
CA ASP A 101 -8.05 -1.44 10.44
C ASP A 101 -8.70 -2.28 11.55
N ASN A 102 -9.74 -1.73 12.19
CA ASN A 102 -10.55 -2.41 13.21
C ASN A 102 -11.29 -3.66 12.69
N GLN A 103 -11.42 -3.83 11.37
CA GLN A 103 -11.98 -5.03 10.73
C GLN A 103 -10.94 -6.12 10.46
N GLY A 104 -9.67 -5.90 10.82
CA GLY A 104 -8.57 -6.83 10.53
C GLY A 104 -8.03 -6.75 9.10
N ASN A 105 -8.45 -5.75 8.32
CA ASN A 105 -7.94 -5.50 6.99
C ASN A 105 -6.56 -4.85 7.07
N LEU A 106 -5.58 -5.43 6.36
CA LEU A 106 -4.29 -4.76 6.13
C LEU A 106 -4.50 -3.68 5.05
N LEU A 107 -4.31 -2.42 5.43
CA LEU A 107 -4.51 -1.25 4.58
C LEU A 107 -3.22 -0.79 3.90
N SER A 108 -2.08 -1.01 4.55
CA SER A 108 -0.79 -0.85 3.91
C SER A 108 -0.63 -1.90 2.82
N ASP A 109 -0.21 -1.50 1.62
CA ASP A 109 0.46 -2.47 0.76
C ASP A 109 1.64 -2.99 1.57
N GLU A 110 1.64 -4.29 1.88
CA GLU A 110 2.81 -4.99 2.38
C GLU A 110 3.98 -4.54 1.52
N GLY A 111 5.05 -4.10 2.19
CA GLY A 111 6.29 -3.74 1.54
C GLY A 111 6.56 -4.75 0.45
N GLU A 112 6.84 -4.21 -0.75
CA GLU A 112 7.37 -4.91 -1.91
C GLU A 112 7.76 -6.33 -1.56
N VAL A 113 7.09 -7.33 -2.13
CA VAL A 113 7.70 -8.65 -2.24
C VAL A 113 9.00 -8.38 -3.00
N GLU A 114 10.10 -8.15 -2.27
CA GLU A 114 11.41 -7.82 -2.81
C GLU A 114 11.75 -8.96 -3.76
N GLY A 115 11.81 -8.64 -5.05
CA GLY A 115 11.96 -9.62 -6.12
C GLY A 115 10.95 -9.45 -7.26
N ALA A 116 11.11 -10.29 -8.28
CA ALA A 116 10.36 -10.19 -9.53
C ALA A 116 8.83 -10.27 -9.35
N ALA A 117 8.35 -10.97 -8.31
CA ALA A 117 6.91 -11.14 -8.06
C ALA A 117 6.21 -9.86 -7.58
N GLY A 118 6.87 -9.04 -6.73
CA GLY A 118 6.31 -7.77 -6.25
C GLY A 118 6.21 -6.73 -7.36
N VAL A 119 7.24 -6.65 -8.20
CA VAL A 119 7.28 -5.78 -9.39
C VAL A 119 6.13 -6.12 -10.34
N VAL A 120 5.92 -7.42 -10.63
CA VAL A 120 4.80 -7.88 -11.48
C VAL A 120 3.45 -7.48 -10.89
N GLY A 121 3.24 -7.63 -9.57
CA GLY A 121 2.00 -7.24 -8.90
C GLY A 121 1.70 -5.74 -8.99
N GLN A 122 2.72 -4.89 -8.82
CA GLN A 122 2.58 -3.44 -8.99
C GLN A 122 2.28 -3.07 -10.45
N MET A 123 2.95 -3.72 -11.40
CA MET A 123 2.69 -3.57 -12.83
C MET A 123 1.22 -3.87 -13.15
N MET A 124 0.71 -5.02 -12.72
CA MET A 124 -0.68 -5.42 -12.94
C MET A 124 -1.69 -4.41 -12.36
N LYS A 125 -1.44 -3.87 -11.16
CA LYS A 125 -2.28 -2.81 -10.58
C LYS A 125 -2.25 -1.54 -11.42
N ALA A 126 -1.08 -1.13 -11.90
CA ALA A 126 -0.95 0.05 -12.77
C ALA A 126 -1.71 -0.14 -14.10
N TYR A 127 -1.71 -1.36 -14.66
CA TYR A 127 -2.45 -1.67 -15.88
C TYR A 127 -3.95 -1.67 -15.71
N GLN A 128 -4.47 -2.27 -14.64
CA GLN A 128 -5.90 -2.19 -14.33
C GLN A 128 -6.36 -0.74 -14.08
N ALA A 129 -5.47 0.11 -13.56
CA ALA A 129 -5.75 1.54 -13.43
C ALA A 129 -5.76 2.24 -14.79
N GLN A 130 -4.87 1.85 -15.71
CA GLN A 130 -4.86 2.35 -17.08
C GLN A 130 -6.09 1.91 -17.87
N GLU A 131 -6.50 0.65 -17.78
CA GLU A 131 -7.73 0.12 -18.38
C GLU A 131 -8.94 0.92 -17.91
N ARG A 132 -9.13 1.04 -16.59
CA ARG A 132 -10.22 1.85 -16.00
C ARG A 132 -10.20 3.30 -16.46
N ARG A 133 -9.02 3.92 -16.55
CA ARG A 133 -8.89 5.29 -17.05
C ARG A 133 -9.31 5.41 -18.52
N LEU A 134 -9.01 4.42 -19.35
CA LEU A 134 -9.42 4.39 -20.76
C LEU A 134 -10.93 4.12 -20.89
N GLU A 135 -11.48 3.21 -20.08
CA GLU A 135 -12.93 2.96 -19.98
C GLU A 135 -13.66 4.27 -19.65
N GLU A 136 -13.29 4.93 -18.56
CA GLU A 136 -13.89 6.19 -18.12
C GLU A 136 -13.76 7.29 -19.18
N LYS A 137 -12.62 7.35 -19.88
CA LYS A 137 -12.41 8.32 -20.96
C LYS A 137 -13.38 8.07 -22.13
N ILE A 138 -13.63 6.82 -22.51
CA ILE A 138 -14.60 6.48 -23.55
C ILE A 138 -16.03 6.77 -23.08
N GLU A 139 -16.38 6.33 -21.88
CA GLU A 139 -17.72 6.51 -21.31
C GLU A 139 -18.08 7.98 -21.16
N THR A 140 -17.19 8.80 -20.60
CA THR A 140 -17.44 10.24 -20.42
C THR A 140 -17.54 11.01 -21.74
N MET A 141 -16.82 10.58 -22.76
CA MET A 141 -16.91 11.14 -24.12
C MET A 141 -18.26 10.80 -24.75
N LEU A 142 -18.63 9.52 -24.79
CA LEU A 142 -19.85 9.06 -25.46
C LEU A 142 -21.11 9.40 -24.66
N ALA A 143 -21.01 9.54 -23.34
CA ALA A 143 -22.11 9.97 -22.47
C ALA A 143 -22.72 11.32 -22.89
N ARG A 144 -21.94 12.21 -23.52
CA ARG A 144 -22.46 13.49 -24.03
C ARG A 144 -23.36 13.34 -25.25
N ILE A 145 -23.24 12.23 -25.98
CA ILE A 145 -24.00 11.94 -27.20
C ILE A 145 -25.22 11.08 -26.87
N VAL A 146 -25.05 10.08 -26.01
CA VAL A 146 -26.08 9.05 -25.81
C VAL A 146 -26.65 9.00 -24.39
N GLY A 147 -26.06 9.71 -23.44
CA GLY A 147 -26.46 9.74 -22.03
C GLY A 147 -25.53 8.93 -21.10
N LYS A 148 -25.39 9.38 -19.85
CA LYS A 148 -24.42 8.84 -18.86
C LYS A 148 -24.61 7.35 -18.55
N ASN A 149 -25.83 6.83 -18.65
CA ASN A 149 -26.16 5.43 -18.33
C ASN A 149 -26.38 4.56 -19.58
N ASN A 150 -26.09 5.09 -20.76
CA ASN A 150 -26.39 4.48 -22.05
C ASN A 150 -25.13 4.04 -22.80
N VAL A 151 -23.99 3.98 -22.11
CA VAL A 151 -22.71 3.47 -22.63
C VAL A 151 -22.10 2.54 -21.61
N VAL A 152 -21.56 1.43 -22.09
CA VAL A 152 -20.66 0.58 -21.33
C VAL A 152 -19.42 0.36 -22.20
N ALA A 153 -18.25 0.77 -21.70
CA ALA A 153 -16.99 0.52 -22.38
C ALA A 153 -16.14 -0.45 -21.57
N ARG A 154 -15.55 -1.42 -22.27
CA ARG A 154 -14.53 -2.31 -21.70
C ARG A 154 -13.27 -2.22 -22.52
N VAL A 155 -12.15 -2.00 -21.84
CA VAL A 155 -10.84 -1.87 -22.48
C VAL A 155 -9.91 -2.89 -21.89
N SER A 156 -9.18 -3.60 -22.76
CA SER A 156 -8.09 -4.49 -22.35
C SER A 156 -6.78 -4.03 -22.95
N VAL A 157 -5.72 -4.04 -22.15
CA VAL A 157 -4.37 -3.69 -22.58
C VAL A 157 -3.52 -4.95 -22.63
N ASN A 158 -2.97 -5.27 -23.81
CA ASN A 158 -2.06 -6.40 -24.00
C ASN A 158 -0.61 -5.94 -23.84
N LEU A 159 0.17 -6.71 -23.08
CA LEU A 159 1.50 -6.33 -22.61
C LEU A 159 2.55 -7.34 -22.99
N ASN A 160 3.75 -6.83 -23.28
CA ASN A 160 4.92 -7.66 -23.42
C ASN A 160 5.53 -7.87 -22.03
N THR A 161 5.40 -9.09 -21.51
CA THR A 161 6.00 -9.50 -20.23
C THR A 161 7.45 -9.97 -20.39
N LYS A 162 7.98 -10.00 -21.62
CA LYS A 162 9.35 -10.43 -21.87
C LYS A 162 10.30 -9.27 -21.57
N SER A 163 11.33 -9.61 -20.80
CA SER A 163 12.54 -8.78 -20.66
C SER A 163 13.60 -9.38 -21.58
N SER A 164 14.25 -8.55 -22.40
CA SER A 164 15.37 -9.01 -23.23
C SER A 164 16.45 -7.95 -23.31
N THR A 165 17.70 -8.37 -23.16
CA THR A 165 18.87 -7.53 -23.43
C THR A 165 19.48 -7.98 -24.74
N LEU A 166 19.51 -7.09 -25.72
CA LEU A 166 20.15 -7.33 -27.01
C LEU A 166 21.50 -6.62 -27.03
N LEU A 167 22.57 -7.39 -27.20
CA LEU A 167 23.93 -6.87 -27.36
C LEU A 167 24.31 -7.04 -28.82
N ASP A 168 24.32 -5.94 -29.57
CA ASP A 168 24.78 -5.92 -30.95
C ASP A 168 26.21 -5.37 -31.00
N GLU A 169 27.12 -6.18 -31.54
CA GLU A 169 28.53 -5.86 -31.67
C GLU A 169 28.90 -5.86 -33.16
N LYS A 170 29.14 -4.66 -33.69
CA LYS A 170 29.46 -4.46 -35.09
C LYS A 170 30.90 -3.97 -35.24
N PHE A 171 31.66 -4.67 -36.08
CA PHE A 171 32.99 -4.25 -36.51
C PHE A 171 32.90 -3.58 -37.87
N ASP A 172 33.57 -2.44 -38.03
CA ASP A 172 33.71 -1.77 -39.33
C ASP A 172 35.07 -2.13 -39.96
N PRO A 173 35.11 -3.01 -40.97
CA PRO A 173 36.35 -3.41 -41.62
C PRO A 173 37.00 -2.29 -42.44
N GLU A 174 36.28 -1.22 -42.78
CA GLU A 174 36.81 -0.09 -43.57
C GLU A 174 37.40 1.01 -42.66
N GLY A 175 36.98 1.07 -41.39
CA GLY A 175 37.45 2.02 -40.38
C GLY A 175 38.75 1.61 -39.66
N GLN A 176 39.67 0.93 -40.36
CA GLN A 176 40.92 0.46 -39.76
C GLN A 176 41.90 1.61 -39.52
N VAL A 177 42.32 1.79 -38.27
CA VAL A 177 43.33 2.80 -37.92
C VAL A 177 44.62 2.08 -37.50
N PRO A 178 45.79 2.37 -38.10
CA PRO A 178 47.04 1.76 -37.69
C PRO A 178 47.41 2.24 -36.28
N ARG A 179 47.51 1.31 -35.32
CA ARG A 179 47.85 1.58 -33.93
C ARG A 179 49.34 1.53 -33.66
N THR A 180 50.04 0.57 -34.27
CA THR A 180 51.48 0.41 -34.09
C THR A 180 52.11 -0.06 -35.38
N GLN A 181 53.26 0.53 -35.72
CA GLN A 181 54.02 0.17 -36.90
C GLN A 181 55.47 -0.04 -36.48
N THR A 182 55.94 -1.28 -36.58
CA THR A 182 57.34 -1.64 -36.37
C THR A 182 57.97 -1.88 -37.72
N SER A 183 59.06 -1.16 -38.00
CA SER A 183 59.81 -1.30 -39.24
C SER A 183 61.26 -1.60 -38.90
N ASP A 184 61.69 -2.82 -39.23
CA ASP A 184 63.07 -3.26 -39.11
C ASP A 184 63.71 -3.15 -40.49
N LYS A 185 64.79 -2.37 -40.59
CA LYS A 185 65.54 -2.15 -41.82
C LYS A 185 66.99 -2.57 -41.58
N ASP A 186 67.35 -3.71 -42.15
CA ASP A 186 68.74 -4.16 -42.20
C ASP A 186 69.32 -3.81 -43.56
N THR A 187 70.43 -3.09 -43.56
CA THR A 187 71.23 -2.84 -44.77
C THR A 187 72.64 -3.32 -44.49
N ALA A 188 73.07 -4.32 -45.24
CA ALA A 188 74.43 -4.84 -45.18
C ALA A 188 75.11 -4.53 -46.51
N THR A 189 76.15 -3.69 -46.46
CA THR A 189 77.04 -3.45 -47.60
C THR A 189 78.34 -4.20 -47.33
N THR A 190 78.62 -5.20 -48.16
CA THR A 190 79.87 -5.97 -48.10
C THR A 190 80.77 -5.52 -49.25
N VAL A 191 81.99 -5.11 -48.91
CA VAL A 191 83.01 -4.74 -49.90
C VAL A 191 84.18 -5.71 -49.74
N GLU A 192 84.34 -6.62 -50.71
CA GLU A 192 85.52 -7.48 -50.77
C GLU A 192 86.61 -6.81 -51.61
N THR A 193 87.78 -6.60 -51.00
CA THR A 193 89.02 -6.26 -51.72
C THR A 193 89.96 -7.46 -51.69
N LYS A 194 90.38 -7.93 -52.87
CA LYS A 194 91.37 -9.03 -52.96
C LYS A 194 92.72 -8.55 -52.43
N PRO A 195 93.36 -9.26 -51.48
CA PRO A 195 94.71 -8.92 -51.03
C PRO A 195 95.73 -9.21 -52.15
N GLN A 196 96.48 -8.17 -52.55
CA GLN A 196 97.58 -8.28 -53.51
C GLN A 196 98.75 -9.01 -52.85
N ASN A 197 98.82 -10.32 -53.08
CA ASN A 197 99.85 -11.22 -52.55
C ASN A 197 101.22 -10.92 -53.22
N ARG A 198 101.95 -9.90 -52.75
CA ARG A 198 103.36 -9.70 -53.13
C ARG A 198 104.26 -10.50 -52.19
N GLY A 199 104.48 -11.76 -52.55
CA GLY A 199 105.53 -12.60 -51.96
C GLY A 199 106.91 -12.01 -52.24
N ALA A 200 107.74 -11.93 -51.19
CA ALA A 200 109.14 -11.55 -51.28
C ALA A 200 109.96 -12.74 -51.82
N GLY A 201 110.53 -12.58 -53.03
CA GLY A 201 111.45 -13.55 -53.64
C GLY A 201 112.51 -12.80 -54.45
N MET A 202 113.78 -13.01 -54.09
CA MET A 202 114.94 -12.39 -54.73
C MET A 202 115.34 -13.10 -56.04
N GLY A 203 115.71 -12.32 -57.05
CA GLY A 203 116.74 -12.69 -58.04
C GLY A 203 116.27 -12.92 -59.49
N ALA A 204 116.52 -11.95 -60.37
CA ALA A 204 117.49 -12.06 -61.48
C ALA A 204 117.25 -10.96 -62.55
N ASN A 205 118.34 -10.28 -62.89
CA ASN A 205 118.46 -9.18 -63.84
C ASN A 205 118.42 -9.69 -65.30
N VAL A 206 117.36 -9.38 -66.04
CA VAL A 206 117.34 -9.42 -67.52
C VAL A 206 116.71 -8.12 -68.06
N PRO A 207 117.39 -7.38 -68.95
CA PRO A 207 116.86 -6.14 -69.50
C PRO A 207 115.84 -6.38 -70.63
N ASN A 208 114.79 -5.57 -70.61
CA ASN A 208 113.98 -5.18 -71.76
C ASN A 208 112.98 -6.22 -72.31
N VAL A 209 111.78 -6.24 -71.73
CA VAL A 209 110.54 -6.30 -72.53
C VAL A 209 109.52 -5.34 -71.93
N SER A 210 109.00 -4.47 -72.79
CA SER A 210 107.95 -3.50 -72.51
C SER A 210 106.64 -4.24 -72.26
N GLN A 211 105.99 -3.96 -71.13
CA GLN A 211 104.56 -4.27 -70.98
C GLN A 211 103.87 -3.09 -70.29
N ASP A 212 103.16 -2.37 -71.14
CA ASP A 212 102.02 -1.52 -70.87
C ASP A 212 101.19 -2.07 -69.70
N ALA A 213 101.28 -1.44 -68.54
CA ALA A 213 100.48 -1.75 -67.37
C ALA A 213 99.60 -0.54 -67.09
N THR A 214 98.49 -0.53 -67.84
CA THR A 214 97.24 0.17 -67.53
C THR A 214 96.98 0.22 -66.03
N GLN A 215 96.63 1.40 -65.52
CA GLN A 215 96.04 1.56 -64.19
C GLN A 215 94.90 0.55 -64.04
N GLN A 216 95.14 -0.48 -63.23
CA GLN A 216 94.14 -1.46 -62.87
C GLN A 216 93.48 -0.94 -61.59
N ASP A 217 92.34 -0.28 -61.73
CA ASP A 217 91.44 -0.06 -60.60
C ASP A 217 91.16 -1.43 -59.95
N PRO A 218 91.24 -1.56 -58.61
CA PRO A 218 90.92 -2.82 -57.97
C PRO A 218 89.47 -3.18 -58.31
N LEU A 219 89.25 -4.39 -58.83
CA LEU A 219 87.91 -4.97 -58.94
C LEU A 219 87.31 -5.08 -57.53
N MET A 220 86.56 -4.07 -57.12
CA MET A 220 85.75 -4.08 -55.91
C MET A 220 84.46 -4.83 -56.24
N ALA A 221 84.26 -5.98 -55.60
CA ALA A 221 82.94 -6.62 -55.57
C ALA A 221 82.19 -6.03 -54.38
N GLN A 222 81.20 -5.18 -54.68
CA GLN A 222 80.28 -4.64 -53.68
C GLN A 222 78.98 -5.45 -53.77
N SER A 223 78.55 -6.04 -52.66
CA SER A 223 77.20 -6.58 -52.52
C SER A 223 76.43 -5.74 -51.51
N ASP A 224 75.22 -5.35 -51.92
CA ASP A 224 74.28 -4.65 -51.06
C ASP A 224 73.09 -5.57 -50.81
N GLU A 225 72.91 -5.99 -49.57
CA GLU A 225 71.73 -6.71 -49.12
C GLU A 225 70.85 -5.77 -48.30
N LYS A 226 69.61 -5.59 -48.74
CA LYS A 226 68.61 -4.79 -48.05
C LYS A 226 67.44 -5.68 -47.66
N ARG A 227 67.19 -5.80 -46.35
CA ARG A 227 66.03 -6.49 -45.80
C ARG A 227 65.16 -5.48 -45.05
N GLU A 228 63.91 -5.39 -45.46
CA GLU A 228 62.91 -4.55 -44.81
C GLU A 228 61.76 -5.44 -44.32
N SER A 229 61.53 -5.44 -43.01
CA SER A 229 60.37 -6.07 -42.37
C SER A 229 59.48 -4.97 -41.83
N LYS A 230 58.19 -5.01 -42.17
CA LYS A 230 57.21 -4.02 -41.73
C LYS A 230 55.98 -4.73 -41.17
N THR A 231 55.77 -4.61 -39.88
CA THR A 231 54.59 -5.11 -39.19
C THR A 231 53.72 -3.92 -38.81
N THR A 232 52.44 -3.91 -39.20
CA THR A 232 51.49 -2.86 -38.82
C THR A 232 50.28 -3.49 -38.16
N ASP A 233 50.04 -3.11 -36.92
CA ASP A 233 48.87 -3.52 -36.14
C ASP A 233 47.75 -2.51 -36.36
N PHE A 234 46.56 -3.00 -36.70
CA PHE A 234 45.38 -2.17 -36.91
C PHE A 234 44.41 -2.32 -35.74
N GLU A 235 43.79 -1.21 -35.34
CA GLU A 235 42.63 -1.22 -34.44
C GLU A 235 41.38 -1.03 -35.31
N ILE A 236 40.44 -1.96 -35.19
CA ILE A 236 39.17 -1.96 -35.96
C ILE A 236 38.14 -1.23 -35.11
N SER A 237 37.39 -0.29 -35.72
CA SER A 237 36.34 0.38 -34.97
C SER A 237 35.24 -0.62 -34.57
N ARG A 238 34.86 -0.57 -33.29
CA ARG A 238 33.85 -1.43 -32.67
C ARG A 238 32.69 -0.56 -32.21
N THR A 239 31.49 -0.83 -32.72
CA THR A 239 30.26 -0.22 -32.22
C THR A 239 29.54 -1.26 -31.36
N LEU A 240 29.37 -0.95 -30.07
CA LEU A 240 28.60 -1.74 -29.13
C LEU A 240 27.25 -1.06 -28.91
N ARG A 241 26.16 -1.73 -29.29
CA ARG A 241 24.80 -1.30 -28.99
C ARG A 241 24.19 -2.26 -27.98
N GLU A 242 23.97 -1.75 -26.77
CA GLU A 242 23.21 -2.45 -25.73
C GLU A 242 21.78 -1.90 -25.72
N GLU A 243 20.81 -2.75 -26.04
CA GLU A 243 19.39 -2.41 -26.03
C GLU A 243 18.67 -3.26 -24.98
N VAL A 244 18.21 -2.61 -23.91
CA VAL A 244 17.48 -3.25 -22.83
C VAL A 244 15.99 -3.03 -23.06
N GLN A 245 15.26 -4.11 -23.38
CA GLN A 245 13.81 -4.11 -23.44
C GLN A 245 13.25 -4.47 -22.06
N GLU A 246 12.71 -3.46 -21.38
CA GLU A 246 12.05 -3.63 -20.10
C GLU A 246 10.68 -4.31 -20.27
N PRO A 247 10.28 -5.22 -19.35
CA PRO A 247 8.94 -5.77 -19.35
C PRO A 247 7.91 -4.68 -19.06
N GLY A 248 6.73 -4.80 -19.66
CA GLY A 248 5.63 -3.88 -19.42
C GLY A 248 5.36 -2.86 -20.53
N SER A 249 6.02 -3.01 -21.68
CA SER A 249 5.63 -2.30 -22.90
C SER A 249 4.24 -2.76 -23.37
N ILE A 250 3.44 -1.80 -23.84
CA ILE A 250 2.09 -2.08 -24.35
C ILE A 250 2.21 -2.58 -25.79
N VAL A 251 1.85 -3.84 -26.00
CA VAL A 251 1.80 -4.47 -27.34
C VAL A 251 0.54 -4.02 -28.08
N GLY A 252 -0.58 -3.93 -27.36
CA GLY A 252 -1.81 -3.45 -27.96
C GLY A 252 -2.92 -3.15 -26.98
N ARG A 253 -4.05 -2.67 -27.53
CA ARG A 253 -5.25 -2.29 -26.76
C ARG A 253 -6.47 -2.78 -27.53
N SER A 254 -7.40 -3.43 -26.86
CA SER A 254 -8.70 -3.75 -27.44
C SER A 254 -9.79 -3.02 -26.67
N ALA A 255 -10.85 -2.65 -27.36
CA ALA A 255 -11.99 -1.98 -26.76
C ALA A 255 -13.30 -2.57 -27.29
N ALA A 256 -14.21 -2.89 -26.39
CA ALA A 256 -15.57 -3.27 -26.70
C ALA A 256 -16.49 -2.19 -26.12
N VAL A 257 -17.25 -1.53 -26.99
CA VAL A 257 -18.16 -0.45 -26.61
C VAL A 257 -19.57 -0.86 -26.96
N LEU A 258 -20.43 -0.88 -25.95
CA LEU A 258 -21.85 -1.11 -26.10
C LEU A 258 -22.57 0.21 -25.89
N ILE A 259 -23.50 0.51 -26.79
CA ILE A 259 -24.28 1.74 -26.77
C ILE A 259 -25.76 1.36 -26.73
N ALA A 260 -26.53 2.02 -25.87
CA ALA A 260 -27.96 1.80 -25.82
C ALA A 260 -28.63 2.25 -27.12
N LYS A 261 -29.62 1.47 -27.56
CA LYS A 261 -30.47 1.82 -28.69
C LYS A 261 -31.24 3.11 -28.42
N GLY A 262 -31.13 4.08 -29.33
CA GLY A 262 -31.92 5.31 -29.28
C GLY A 262 -33.39 5.09 -29.69
N GLU A 263 -34.19 6.17 -29.70
CA GLU A 263 -35.57 6.15 -30.21
C GLU A 263 -35.64 5.64 -31.66
N SER A 264 -34.61 5.95 -32.45
CA SER A 264 -34.37 5.36 -33.77
C SER A 264 -33.03 4.63 -33.75
N PRO A 265 -32.91 3.46 -34.42
CA PRO A 265 -31.64 2.78 -34.59
C PRO A 265 -30.67 3.69 -35.34
N ARG A 266 -29.41 3.73 -34.91
CA ARG A 266 -28.38 4.54 -35.58
C ARG A 266 -28.02 3.92 -36.92
N THR A 267 -27.66 4.77 -37.87
CA THR A 267 -27.18 4.34 -39.18
C THR A 267 -25.77 3.75 -39.08
N ALA A 268 -25.38 2.89 -40.01
CA ALA A 268 -24.03 2.30 -40.03
C ALA A 268 -22.92 3.38 -40.07
N GLN A 269 -23.16 4.49 -40.77
CA GLN A 269 -22.21 5.62 -40.86
C GLN A 269 -21.99 6.31 -39.50
N GLU A 270 -23.04 6.45 -38.69
CA GLU A 270 -22.91 7.03 -37.35
C GLU A 270 -22.14 6.10 -36.41
N ILE A 271 -22.36 4.78 -36.52
CA ILE A 271 -21.62 3.78 -35.75
C ILE A 271 -20.13 3.80 -36.12
N ASP A 272 -19.81 3.91 -37.42
CA ASP A 272 -18.42 4.01 -37.89
C ASP A 272 -17.75 5.30 -37.39
N GLY A 273 -18.46 6.44 -37.40
CA GLY A 273 -17.94 7.69 -36.85
C GLY A 273 -17.65 7.61 -35.34
N ILE A 274 -18.53 6.93 -34.58
CA ILE A 274 -18.29 6.67 -33.15
C ILE A 274 -17.09 5.75 -32.96
N ARG A 275 -16.97 4.71 -33.78
CA ARG A 275 -15.85 3.78 -33.74
C ARG A 275 -14.52 4.49 -33.99
N ASP A 276 -14.44 5.36 -34.99
CA ASP A 276 -13.24 6.16 -35.27
C ASP A 276 -12.89 7.09 -34.10
N ALA A 277 -13.90 7.68 -33.45
CA ALA A 277 -13.68 8.49 -32.25
C ALA A 277 -13.10 7.65 -31.10
N VAL A 278 -13.62 6.44 -30.87
CA VAL A 278 -13.12 5.51 -29.84
C VAL A 278 -11.69 5.10 -30.14
N VAL A 279 -11.37 4.73 -31.38
CA VAL A 279 -10.01 4.37 -31.84
C VAL A 279 -9.02 5.50 -31.55
N ASN A 280 -9.39 6.73 -31.88
CA ASN A 280 -8.56 7.91 -31.60
C ASN A 280 -8.44 8.19 -30.09
N ALA A 281 -9.51 7.95 -29.31
CA ALA A 281 -9.53 8.17 -27.87
C ALA A 281 -8.58 7.22 -27.12
N ILE A 282 -8.53 5.95 -27.51
CA ILE A 282 -7.64 4.94 -26.91
C ILE A 282 -6.18 5.09 -27.36
N GLY A 283 -5.93 5.88 -28.39
CA GLY A 283 -4.59 6.07 -28.96
C GLY A 283 -4.06 4.82 -29.65
N ALA A 284 -4.96 4.02 -30.20
CA ALA A 284 -4.67 2.80 -30.92
C ALA A 284 -3.95 3.14 -32.24
N ARG A 285 -2.62 3.21 -32.20
CA ARG A 285 -1.78 3.14 -33.42
C ARG A 285 -1.47 1.67 -33.64
N PHE A 286 -2.48 0.86 -33.95
CA PHE A 286 -2.22 -0.49 -34.47
C PHE A 286 -1.65 -0.33 -35.87
N ASP A 287 -0.66 -1.16 -36.20
CA ASP A 287 -0.26 -1.30 -37.58
C ASP A 287 -1.53 -1.58 -38.40
N GLN A 288 -1.71 -0.83 -39.48
CA GLN A 288 -3.01 -0.39 -39.99
C GLN A 288 -3.96 -1.51 -40.44
N LEU A 289 -3.50 -2.76 -40.44
CA LEU A 289 -4.24 -3.94 -40.87
C LEU A 289 -5.24 -4.48 -39.83
N ASP A 290 -5.13 -4.16 -38.54
CA ASP A 290 -5.84 -4.92 -37.49
C ASP A 290 -6.88 -4.13 -36.66
N LEU A 291 -7.21 -2.89 -37.05
CA LEU A 291 -8.18 -2.05 -36.32
C LEU A 291 -9.61 -2.64 -36.25
N ASN A 292 -10.01 -3.44 -37.25
CA ASN A 292 -11.31 -4.13 -37.29
C ASN A 292 -11.41 -5.28 -36.29
N THR A 293 -10.28 -5.87 -35.91
CA THR A 293 -10.24 -7.01 -35.00
C THR A 293 -10.27 -6.58 -33.53
N HIS A 294 -9.81 -5.35 -33.22
CA HIS A 294 -9.52 -4.95 -31.84
C HIS A 294 -10.51 -3.94 -31.24
N VAL A 295 -11.25 -3.17 -32.05
CA VAL A 295 -12.23 -2.20 -31.56
C VAL A 295 -13.60 -2.47 -32.16
N THR A 296 -14.55 -2.83 -31.29
CA THR A 296 -15.93 -3.14 -31.66
C THR A 296 -16.89 -2.16 -31.00
N VAL A 297 -17.87 -1.71 -31.78
CA VAL A 297 -18.96 -0.85 -31.30
C VAL A 297 -20.27 -1.50 -31.72
N HIS A 298 -21.13 -1.80 -30.75
CA HIS A 298 -22.43 -2.38 -31.01
C HIS A 298 -23.53 -1.60 -30.31
N GLU A 299 -24.61 -1.37 -31.04
CA GLU A 299 -25.86 -0.86 -30.48
C GLU A 299 -26.69 -2.03 -29.97
N VAL A 300 -27.04 -2.02 -28.69
CA VAL A 300 -27.84 -3.06 -28.04
C VAL A 300 -28.90 -2.43 -27.13
N GLU A 301 -29.95 -3.17 -26.85
CA GLU A 301 -30.97 -2.74 -25.90
C GLU A 301 -30.47 -3.02 -24.47
N PHE A 302 -30.33 -1.96 -23.67
CA PHE A 302 -29.92 -2.11 -22.27
C PHE A 302 -31.16 -2.47 -21.46
N LEU A 303 -31.06 -3.54 -20.68
CA LEU A 303 -32.04 -3.76 -19.63
C LEU A 303 -31.90 -2.61 -18.63
N PRO A 304 -33.02 -1.99 -18.19
CA PRO A 304 -32.95 -1.01 -17.12
C PRO A 304 -32.25 -1.70 -15.95
N ALA A 305 -31.15 -1.10 -15.47
CA ALA A 305 -30.46 -1.62 -14.31
C ALA A 305 -31.51 -1.79 -13.22
N PHE A 306 -31.81 -3.04 -12.85
CA PHE A 306 -32.70 -3.33 -11.74
C PHE A 306 -31.97 -2.84 -10.50
N VAL A 307 -32.22 -1.59 -10.13
CA VAL A 307 -31.88 -1.07 -8.83
C VAL A 307 -32.78 -1.84 -7.89
N GLY A 308 -32.23 -2.92 -7.32
CA GLY A 308 -32.92 -3.63 -6.25
C GLY A 308 -33.38 -2.62 -5.20
N PRO A 309 -34.46 -2.90 -4.46
CA PRO A 309 -35.17 -1.91 -3.65
C PRO A 309 -34.28 -1.13 -2.67
N ALA A 310 -33.06 -1.58 -2.35
CA ALA A 310 -32.12 -0.86 -1.50
C ALA A 310 -31.74 0.57 -1.98
N GLY A 311 -31.71 0.85 -3.29
CA GLY A 311 -31.26 2.15 -3.80
C GLY A 311 -32.34 3.24 -3.80
N GLU A 312 -33.57 2.89 -4.17
CA GLU A 312 -34.71 3.82 -4.19
C GLU A 312 -35.41 3.92 -2.84
N THR A 313 -35.37 2.86 -2.01
CA THR A 313 -35.99 2.90 -0.67
C THR A 313 -35.25 3.83 0.28
N LEU A 314 -33.93 3.99 0.20
CA LEU A 314 -33.21 4.92 1.10
C LEU A 314 -33.66 6.37 0.89
N ASN A 315 -33.79 6.82 -0.36
CA ASN A 315 -34.23 8.19 -0.66
C ASN A 315 -35.73 8.38 -0.32
N GLN A 316 -36.58 7.39 -0.58
CA GLN A 316 -38.00 7.46 -0.22
C GLN A 316 -38.22 7.35 1.30
N PHE A 317 -37.45 6.53 2.01
CA PHE A 317 -37.52 6.36 3.46
C PHE A 317 -36.99 7.60 4.19
N GLN A 318 -35.95 8.25 3.67
CA GLN A 318 -35.47 9.55 4.14
C GLN A 318 -36.55 10.64 3.95
N GLN A 319 -37.22 10.67 2.79
CA GLN A 319 -38.30 11.62 2.51
C GLN A 319 -39.54 11.39 3.41
N ILE A 320 -39.87 10.12 3.69
CA ILE A 320 -40.92 9.75 4.64
C ILE A 320 -40.51 10.14 6.06
N LEU A 321 -39.27 9.91 6.48
CA LEU A 321 -38.74 10.31 7.79
C LEU A 321 -38.71 11.83 7.96
N ASP A 322 -38.37 12.61 6.95
CA ASP A 322 -38.35 14.08 7.05
C ASP A 322 -39.77 14.68 7.02
N THR A 323 -40.68 14.10 6.23
CA THR A 323 -42.08 14.59 6.11
C THR A 323 -42.95 14.14 7.28
N TYR A 324 -42.82 12.88 7.71
CA TYR A 324 -43.63 12.29 8.78
C TYR A 324 -42.92 12.22 10.13
N GLY A 325 -41.59 12.38 10.21
CA GLY A 325 -40.82 12.31 11.47
C GLY A 325 -41.32 13.25 12.57
N PRO A 326 -41.66 14.53 12.28
CA PRO A 326 -42.21 15.44 13.30
C PRO A 326 -43.57 14.97 13.83
N HIS A 327 -44.41 14.40 12.96
CA HIS A 327 -45.74 13.90 13.34
C HIS A 327 -45.68 12.52 14.01
N LEU A 328 -44.75 11.66 13.58
CA LEU A 328 -44.55 10.32 14.12
C LEU A 328 -44.09 10.36 15.57
N LYS A 329 -43.23 11.33 15.95
CA LYS A 329 -42.83 11.57 17.35
C LYS A 329 -44.03 11.92 18.24
N ASN A 330 -44.95 12.77 17.76
CA ASN A 330 -46.13 13.18 18.51
C ASN A 330 -47.14 12.02 18.63
N ILE A 331 -47.35 11.25 17.56
CA ILE A 331 -48.23 10.08 17.58
C ILE A 331 -47.67 9.00 18.52
N LEU A 332 -46.36 8.74 18.48
CA LEU A 332 -45.72 7.80 19.42
C LEU A 332 -45.90 8.25 20.87
N GLY A 333 -45.77 9.55 21.15
CA GLY A 333 -45.99 10.12 22.49
C GLY A 333 -47.42 9.93 22.99
N VAL A 334 -48.42 10.14 22.13
CA VAL A 334 -49.84 9.91 22.46
C VAL A 334 -50.12 8.44 22.70
N VAL A 335 -49.60 7.53 21.87
CA VAL A 335 -49.77 6.08 22.05
C VAL A 335 -49.10 5.59 23.34
N LEU A 336 -47.91 6.09 23.66
CA LEU A 336 -47.21 5.76 24.90
C LEU A 336 -47.97 6.29 26.14
N ALA A 337 -48.50 7.51 26.08
CA ALA A 337 -49.33 8.07 27.14
C ALA A 337 -50.62 7.26 27.34
N LEU A 338 -51.28 6.83 26.25
CA LEU A 338 -52.44 5.94 26.29
C LEU A 338 -52.10 4.58 26.89
N ALA A 339 -50.95 4.00 26.53
CA ALA A 339 -50.49 2.74 27.10
C ALA A 339 -50.24 2.85 28.61
N ILE A 340 -49.56 3.92 29.05
CA ILE A 340 -49.35 4.21 30.48
C ILE A 340 -50.69 4.42 31.19
N PHE A 341 -51.63 5.15 30.58
CA PHE A 341 -52.95 5.40 31.13
C PHE A 341 -53.79 4.12 31.27
N VAL A 342 -53.73 3.22 30.29
CA VAL A 342 -54.39 1.89 30.36
C VAL A 342 -53.76 1.02 31.44
N VAL A 343 -52.42 1.03 31.58
CA VAL A 343 -51.72 0.32 32.66
C VAL A 343 -52.10 0.91 34.04
N PHE A 344 -52.21 2.23 34.14
CA PHE A 344 -52.63 2.94 35.35
C PHE A 344 -54.08 2.60 35.74
N LEU A 345 -55.02 2.63 34.78
CA LEU A 345 -56.41 2.20 34.98
C LEU A 345 -56.49 0.73 35.41
N ARG A 346 -55.62 -0.13 34.87
CA ARG A 346 -55.54 -1.54 35.24
C ARG A 346 -54.98 -1.72 36.66
N MET A 347 -54.07 -0.86 37.11
CA MET A 347 -53.61 -0.83 38.50
C MET A 347 -54.69 -0.34 39.46
N LEU A 348 -55.43 0.71 39.11
CA LEU A 348 -56.54 1.23 39.92
C LEU A 348 -57.65 0.20 40.13
N LYS A 349 -57.98 -0.59 39.10
CA LYS A 349 -58.94 -1.71 39.23
C LYS A 349 -58.47 -2.83 40.17
N LYS A 350 -57.16 -2.92 40.46
CA LYS A 350 -56.62 -3.88 41.43
C LYS A 350 -56.59 -3.35 42.86
N PHE A 351 -56.81 -2.05 43.07
CA PHE A 351 -57.00 -1.47 44.40
C PHE A 351 -58.49 -1.50 44.75
N LYS A 352 -58.94 -2.63 45.31
CA LYS A 352 -60.12 -2.60 46.18
C LYS A 352 -59.66 -2.04 47.53
N PRO A 353 -60.41 -1.11 48.17
CA PRO A 353 -60.13 -0.75 49.56
C PRO A 353 -60.20 -2.03 50.39
N ASN A 354 -59.09 -2.37 51.06
CA ASN A 354 -59.12 -3.40 52.09
C ASN A 354 -60.01 -2.85 53.21
N ASP A 355 -61.20 -3.41 53.36
CA ASP A 355 -61.90 -3.33 54.63
C ASP A 355 -60.96 -3.94 55.67
N ALA A 356 -60.65 -3.18 56.70
CA ALA A 356 -59.87 -3.64 57.83
C ALA A 356 -60.67 -4.75 58.54
N GLU A 357 -60.38 -5.99 58.16
CA GLU A 357 -60.92 -7.17 58.82
C GLU A 357 -60.21 -7.30 60.18
N VAL A 358 -60.96 -6.96 61.24
CA VAL A 358 -60.60 -7.22 62.62
C VAL A 358 -60.52 -8.74 62.79
N GLN A 359 -59.32 -9.29 62.88
CA GLN A 359 -59.10 -10.68 63.31
C GLN A 359 -59.53 -10.80 64.76
N VAL A 360 -60.70 -11.40 64.97
CA VAL A 360 -61.10 -11.96 66.27
C VAL A 360 -60.31 -13.25 66.44
N LEU A 361 -59.44 -13.31 67.45
CA LEU A 361 -58.76 -14.53 67.86
C LEU A 361 -59.80 -15.57 68.29
N ASN A 362 -59.73 -16.78 67.73
CA ASN A 362 -60.46 -17.94 68.24
C ASN A 362 -59.69 -18.56 69.42
N GLU A 363 -60.44 -19.16 70.35
CA GLU A 363 -60.00 -19.65 71.67
C GLU A 363 -59.06 -20.88 71.65
N ASP A 364 -58.65 -21.38 70.48
CA ASP A 364 -57.90 -22.64 70.37
C ASP A 364 -56.36 -22.49 70.39
N ASP A 365 -55.82 -21.26 70.35
CA ASP A 365 -54.37 -21.02 70.41
C ASP A 365 -53.85 -20.76 71.84
N GLN A 366 -54.70 -20.83 72.87
CA GLN A 366 -54.32 -20.57 74.27
C GLN A 366 -53.51 -21.70 74.94
N GLN A 367 -53.29 -22.84 74.29
CA GLN A 367 -52.58 -23.99 74.88
C GLN A 367 -51.13 -24.20 74.43
N LEU A 368 -50.58 -23.35 73.55
CA LEU A 368 -49.19 -23.52 73.08
C LEU A 368 -48.15 -22.53 73.66
N LEU A 369 -48.53 -21.65 74.60
CA LEU A 369 -47.57 -20.73 75.24
C LEU A 369 -47.70 -20.64 76.78
N SER A 370 -48.16 -21.70 77.45
CA SER A 370 -47.96 -21.83 78.90
C SER A 370 -46.60 -22.46 79.20
N GLY A 371 -45.56 -21.64 79.16
CA GLY A 371 -44.17 -22.06 79.40
C GLY A 371 -43.31 -20.92 79.95
N THR A 372 -43.74 -20.36 81.09
CA THR A 372 -42.96 -19.61 82.09
C THR A 372 -41.59 -19.03 81.71
N ARG A 373 -41.48 -17.68 81.70
CA ARG A 373 -40.69 -16.93 82.70
C ARG A 373 -40.92 -15.41 82.56
N SER A 374 -41.58 -14.88 83.57
CA SER A 374 -41.40 -13.56 84.19
C SER A 374 -40.24 -12.71 83.66
N LEU A 375 -40.54 -11.53 83.11
CA LEU A 375 -39.92 -10.22 83.36
C LEU A 375 -40.82 -9.21 82.61
N GLY A 376 -41.50 -8.27 83.26
CA GLY A 376 -40.88 -7.06 83.78
C GLY A 376 -41.21 -5.91 82.82
N SER A 377 -42.00 -4.96 83.29
CA SER A 377 -42.47 -3.77 82.59
C SER A 377 -41.36 -2.87 82.04
N GLY A 378 -41.52 -2.38 80.80
CA GLY A 378 -40.85 -1.17 80.31
C GLY A 378 -40.20 -1.34 78.94
N LEU A 379 -40.78 -0.71 77.92
CA LEU A 379 -40.10 -0.48 76.64
C LEU A 379 -38.96 0.52 76.88
N THR A 380 -37.71 0.11 76.63
CA THR A 380 -36.54 1.00 76.74
C THR A 380 -36.33 1.81 75.46
N PRO A 381 -35.71 3.00 75.54
CA PRO A 381 -35.46 3.88 74.38
C PRO A 381 -34.59 3.24 73.27
N GLU A 382 -33.72 2.29 73.63
CA GLU A 382 -32.85 1.58 72.67
C GLU A 382 -33.65 0.64 71.74
N LEU A 383 -34.70 -0.03 72.25
CA LEU A 383 -35.53 -0.92 71.44
C LEU A 383 -36.39 -0.15 70.42
N LEU A 384 -36.66 1.13 70.69
CA LEU A 384 -37.39 2.02 69.80
C LEU A 384 -36.48 2.54 68.67
N ASN A 385 -35.19 2.75 68.93
CA ASN A 385 -34.21 3.18 67.93
C ASN A 385 -33.91 2.07 66.91
N ASP A 386 -33.82 0.80 67.37
CA ASP A 386 -33.63 -0.35 66.48
C ASP A 386 -34.87 -0.61 65.60
N LEU A 387 -36.08 -0.42 66.12
CA LEU A 387 -37.32 -0.59 65.35
C LEU A 387 -37.52 0.49 64.26
N ILE A 388 -36.94 1.68 64.45
CA ILE A 388 -36.99 2.79 63.47
C ILE A 388 -36.06 2.53 62.28
N GLN A 389 -34.93 1.85 62.49
CA GLN A 389 -33.99 1.54 61.41
C GLN A 389 -34.43 0.36 60.53
N GLU A 390 -35.13 -0.63 61.09
CA GLU A 390 -35.48 -1.85 60.35
C GLU A 390 -36.79 -1.76 59.57
N LYS A 391 -37.80 -1.01 60.05
CA LYS A 391 -39.13 -0.90 59.40
C LYS A 391 -39.80 0.47 59.60
N PRO A 392 -39.59 1.45 58.70
CA PRO A 392 -40.13 2.81 58.87
C PRO A 392 -41.67 2.88 58.84
N ASP A 393 -42.34 1.91 58.18
CA ASP A 393 -43.79 1.95 57.96
C ASP A 393 -44.61 1.65 59.24
N ASN A 394 -44.01 1.06 60.27
CA ASN A 394 -44.70 0.61 61.48
C ASN A 394 -44.53 1.55 62.70
N VAL A 395 -43.74 2.62 62.54
CA VAL A 395 -43.40 3.57 63.62
C VAL A 395 -44.65 4.34 64.11
N GLY A 396 -45.59 4.63 63.21
CA GLY A 396 -46.83 5.36 63.55
C GLY A 396 -47.73 4.60 64.52
N THR A 397 -47.81 3.27 64.41
CA THR A 397 -48.68 2.44 65.27
C THR A 397 -48.09 2.24 66.66
N ALA A 398 -46.76 2.20 66.77
CA ALA A 398 -46.05 2.11 68.05
C ALA A 398 -46.11 3.44 68.84
N LEU A 399 -45.94 4.58 68.16
CA LEU A 399 -46.12 5.91 68.76
C LEU A 399 -47.55 6.15 69.24
N LYS A 400 -48.54 5.72 68.45
CA LYS A 400 -49.96 5.82 68.84
C LYS A 400 -50.27 5.04 70.11
N ARG A 401 -49.75 3.81 70.25
CA ARG A 401 -49.91 3.00 71.48
C ARG A 401 -49.18 3.59 72.70
N TYR A 402 -48.03 4.22 72.52
CA TYR A 402 -47.31 4.89 73.61
C TYR A 402 -48.08 6.12 74.12
N LEU A 403 -48.66 6.91 73.20
CA LEU A 403 -49.50 8.06 73.55
C LEU A 403 -50.82 7.65 74.22
N GLU A 404 -51.44 6.55 73.77
CA GLU A 404 -52.67 6.01 74.38
C GLU A 404 -52.44 5.37 75.76
N THR A 405 -51.26 4.80 76.02
CA THR A 405 -50.93 4.23 77.34
C THR A 405 -50.34 5.26 78.32
N GLY A 406 -49.80 6.38 77.82
CA GLY A 406 -49.29 7.49 78.64
C GLY A 406 -50.36 8.40 79.25
N THR A 407 -51.64 8.21 78.95
CA THR A 407 -52.74 9.04 79.46
C THR A 407 -53.49 8.44 80.66
N THR A 408 -53.04 7.30 81.17
CA THR A 408 -53.56 6.72 82.42
C THR A 408 -52.41 6.37 83.35
N ARG A 409 -51.82 7.39 83.98
CA ARG A 409 -51.19 7.30 85.30
C ARG A 409 -51.05 8.67 85.94
#